data_AF-A0A537IDR7-F1
#
_entry.id   AF-A0A537IDR7-F1
#
_cell.length_a   1.000
_cell.length_b   1.000
_cell.length_c   1.000
_cell.angle_alpha   90.00
_cell.angle_beta   90.00
_cell.angle_gamma   90.00
#
_symmetry.space_group_name_H-M   'P 1'
#
loop_
_entity.id
_entity.type
_entity.pdbx_description
1 polymer ?
#
loop_
_entity_poly.entity_id
_entity_poly.type
_entity_poly.pdbx_seq_one_letter_code
_entity_poly.pdbx_strand_id
1 'polypeptide(L)'
;MKKILIVMAATLIFNVAGVSQVKKFQQMIGSWEIVSSQDPGGKLEIIDSSTIVIRFMGEEKKLLQYKFDFSKSPFWFDFTAKDSASVSNFKSLIEFVNDDTMRWQIFIDEERPDHFSSEGGEVLYLKRSTAKPAVIAAN
;
A
#
# COMPACT_ATOMS: atom_id res chain seq x y z
N MET A 1 -40.68 -35.30 3.94
CA MET A 1 -39.27 -35.01 4.26
C MET A 1 -38.49 -34.65 2.99
N LYS A 2 -38.59 -33.40 2.48
CA LYS A 2 -37.88 -32.95 1.25
C LYS A 2 -37.52 -31.45 1.25
N LYS A 3 -37.52 -30.77 2.41
CA LYS A 3 -37.31 -29.30 2.48
C LYS A 3 -36.12 -28.84 3.32
N ILE A 4 -35.31 -29.77 3.85
CA ILE A 4 -34.23 -29.43 4.82
C ILE A 4 -32.83 -29.36 4.16
N LEU A 5 -32.68 -29.77 2.90
CA LEU A 5 -31.37 -29.88 2.24
C LEU A 5 -30.85 -28.62 1.55
N ILE A 6 -31.61 -27.51 1.50
CA ILE A 6 -31.21 -26.30 0.78
C ILE A 6 -30.43 -25.31 1.67
N VAL A 7 -30.54 -25.41 3.00
CA VAL A 7 -29.97 -24.39 3.91
C VAL A 7 -28.46 -24.57 4.15
N MET A 8 -27.88 -25.75 3.93
CA MET A 8 -26.43 -25.98 4.11
C MET A 8 -25.55 -25.57 2.92
N ALA A 9 -26.12 -25.32 1.74
CA ALA A 9 -25.35 -24.90 0.57
C ALA A 9 -25.08 -23.38 0.52
N ALA A 10 -25.82 -22.58 1.31
CA ALA A 10 -25.74 -21.11 1.27
C ALA A 10 -24.60 -20.52 2.13
N THR A 11 -24.00 -21.30 3.04
CA THR A 11 -22.97 -20.81 3.98
C THR A 11 -21.53 -20.96 3.48
N LEU A 12 -21.29 -21.58 2.32
CA LEU A 12 -19.95 -21.83 1.77
C LEU A 12 -19.42 -20.72 0.84
N ILE A 13 -20.20 -19.69 0.53
CA ILE A 13 -19.84 -18.68 -0.48
C ILE A 13 -19.03 -17.50 0.11
N PHE A 14 -18.94 -17.36 1.43
CA PHE A 14 -18.40 -16.13 2.05
C PHE A 14 -16.88 -16.06 2.27
N ASN A 15 -16.09 -17.10 1.93
CA ASN A 15 -14.65 -17.12 2.24
C ASN A 15 -13.72 -16.72 1.07
N VAL A 16 -14.24 -16.45 -0.13
CA VAL A 16 -13.38 -16.18 -1.30
C VAL A 16 -12.73 -14.79 -1.25
N ALA A 17 -13.40 -13.81 -0.64
CA ALA A 17 -12.91 -12.43 -0.61
C ALA A 17 -11.63 -12.26 0.23
N GLY A 18 -11.50 -12.98 1.35
CA GLY A 18 -10.33 -12.87 2.24
C GLY A 18 -9.03 -13.40 1.60
N VAL A 19 -9.11 -14.48 0.84
CA VAL A 19 -7.93 -15.10 0.18
C VAL A 19 -7.32 -14.16 -0.88
N SER A 20 -8.16 -13.44 -1.62
CA SER A 20 -7.70 -12.49 -2.65
C SER A 20 -6.94 -11.31 -2.05
N GLN A 21 -7.41 -10.78 -0.91
CA GLN A 21 -6.73 -9.67 -0.22
C GLN A 21 -5.37 -10.09 0.34
N VAL A 22 -5.27 -11.29 0.93
CA VAL A 22 -4.00 -11.81 1.43
C VAL A 22 -2.98 -11.93 0.29
N LYS A 23 -3.38 -12.50 -0.86
CA LYS A 23 -2.49 -12.62 -2.02
C LYS A 23 -1.99 -11.27 -2.53
N LYS A 24 -2.87 -10.27 -2.65
CA LYS A 24 -2.49 -8.91 -3.06
C LYS A 24 -1.54 -8.26 -2.06
N PHE A 25 -1.77 -8.42 -0.75
CA PHE A 25 -0.84 -7.94 0.25
C PHE A 25 0.53 -8.63 0.15
N GLN A 26 0.58 -9.95 -0.07
CA GLN A 26 1.83 -10.67 -0.27
C GLN A 26 2.62 -10.15 -1.49
N GLN A 27 1.93 -9.70 -2.55
CA GLN A 27 2.59 -9.06 -3.69
C GLN A 27 3.18 -7.69 -3.35
N MET A 28 2.63 -6.97 -2.37
CA MET A 28 3.15 -5.68 -1.92
C MET A 28 4.44 -5.82 -1.10
N ILE A 29 4.64 -6.96 -0.41
CA ILE A 29 5.84 -7.18 0.42
C ILE A 29 7.11 -7.06 -0.43
N GLY A 30 8.07 -6.27 0.07
CA GLY A 30 9.32 -5.96 -0.61
C GLY A 30 9.74 -4.51 -0.46
N SER A 31 10.87 -4.17 -1.08
CA SER A 31 11.37 -2.80 -1.18
C SER A 31 11.04 -2.25 -2.56
N TRP A 32 10.51 -1.03 -2.60
CA TRP A 32 10.09 -0.32 -3.79
C TRP A 32 10.77 1.04 -3.84
N GLU A 33 11.44 1.37 -4.93
CA GLU A 33 12.21 2.60 -5.08
C GLU A 33 11.63 3.46 -6.19
N ILE A 34 11.55 4.77 -5.96
CA ILE A 34 11.08 5.74 -6.94
C ILE A 34 12.02 5.74 -8.16
N VAL A 35 11.44 5.55 -9.35
CA VAL A 35 12.13 5.64 -10.64
C VAL A 35 11.83 7.02 -11.25
N SER A 36 12.28 8.08 -10.58
CA SER A 36 12.20 9.44 -11.09
C SER A 36 13.58 10.06 -11.06
N SER A 37 13.93 10.81 -12.10
CA SER A 37 15.16 11.60 -12.16
C SER A 37 15.15 12.79 -11.19
N GLN A 38 14.00 13.14 -10.62
CA GLN A 38 13.83 14.32 -9.76
C GLN A 38 14.00 14.03 -8.27
N ASP A 39 13.75 12.82 -7.80
CA ASP A 39 13.94 12.42 -6.39
C ASP A 39 14.63 11.06 -6.27
N PRO A 40 15.96 11.01 -6.54
CA PRO A 40 16.73 9.79 -6.38
C PRO A 40 16.80 9.42 -4.89
N GLY A 41 15.99 8.43 -4.48
CA GLY A 41 16.12 7.79 -3.18
C GLY A 41 14.83 7.63 -2.38
N GLY A 42 13.68 8.08 -2.87
CA GLY A 42 12.41 7.75 -2.24
C GLY A 42 12.17 6.24 -2.26
N LYS A 43 11.73 5.67 -1.13
CA LYS A 43 11.55 4.22 -0.92
C LYS A 43 10.24 3.94 -0.19
N LEU A 44 9.52 2.91 -0.59
CA LEU A 44 8.46 2.27 0.19
C LEU A 44 8.89 0.83 0.46
N GLU A 45 9.11 0.50 1.72
CA GLU A 45 9.54 -0.82 2.15
C GLU A 45 8.47 -1.45 3.03
N ILE A 46 7.93 -2.56 2.57
CA ILE A 46 6.87 -3.32 3.24
C ILE A 46 7.50 -4.63 3.68
N ILE A 47 7.82 -4.73 4.97
CA ILE A 47 8.48 -5.91 5.55
C ILE A 47 7.42 -6.98 5.85
N ASP A 48 6.33 -6.58 6.50
CA ASP A 48 5.21 -7.43 6.85
C ASP A 48 3.93 -6.60 7.11
N SER A 49 2.88 -7.24 7.62
CA SER A 49 1.59 -6.60 7.95
C SER A 49 1.61 -5.73 9.21
N SER A 50 2.76 -5.51 9.83
CA SER A 50 2.95 -4.65 11.01
C SER A 50 4.03 -3.57 10.80
N THR A 51 4.92 -3.75 9.82
CA THR A 51 6.10 -2.93 9.62
C THR A 51 6.20 -2.46 8.19
N ILE A 52 5.92 -1.18 8.00
CA ILE A 52 6.11 -0.45 6.75
C ILE A 52 6.97 0.78 7.03
N VAL A 53 7.92 1.01 6.15
CA VAL A 53 8.92 2.06 6.24
C VAL A 53 8.90 2.85 4.95
N ILE A 54 8.84 4.18 5.06
CA ILE A 54 8.95 5.07 3.92
C ILE A 54 10.26 5.84 4.02
N ARG A 55 10.93 6.05 2.90
CA ARG A 55 11.95 7.07 2.76
C ARG A 55 11.41 8.15 1.83
N PHE A 56 11.34 9.37 2.31
CA PHE A 56 10.88 10.52 1.53
C PHE A 56 11.68 11.74 1.92
N MET A 57 12.14 12.53 0.94
CA MET A 57 13.00 13.70 1.17
C MET A 57 14.26 13.41 2.02
N GLY A 58 14.86 12.23 1.84
CA GLY A 58 16.09 11.81 2.54
C GLY A 58 15.90 11.25 3.96
N GLU A 59 14.70 11.29 4.52
CA GLU A 59 14.42 10.73 5.85
C GLU A 59 13.70 9.40 5.76
N GLU A 60 14.13 8.42 6.57
CA GLU A 60 13.50 7.11 6.68
C GLU A 60 12.62 7.03 7.93
N LYS A 61 11.34 6.70 7.76
CA LYS A 61 10.32 6.74 8.81
C LYS A 61 9.47 5.48 8.79
N LYS A 62 9.31 4.85 9.96
CA LYS A 62 8.31 3.80 10.16
C LYS A 62 6.91 4.44 10.25
N LEU A 63 5.94 3.85 9.56
CA LEU A 63 4.55 4.32 9.62
C LEU A 63 3.95 4.03 11.00
N LEU A 64 3.22 5.00 11.56
CA LEU A 64 2.54 4.85 12.85
C LEU A 64 1.29 3.99 12.71
N GLN A 65 0.53 4.24 11.65
CA GLN A 65 -0.71 3.55 11.31
C GLN A 65 -0.80 3.47 9.79
N TYR A 66 -1.43 2.43 9.28
CA TYR A 66 -1.77 2.33 7.87
C TYR A 66 -2.94 1.39 7.63
N LYS A 67 -3.55 1.55 6.46
CA LYS A 67 -4.64 0.72 5.97
C LYS A 67 -4.50 0.54 4.46
N PHE A 68 -4.44 -0.72 4.04
CA PHE A 68 -4.67 -1.09 2.65
C PHE A 68 -6.13 -1.48 2.45
N ASP A 69 -6.78 -0.93 1.43
CA ASP A 69 -8.06 -1.41 0.92
C ASP A 69 -7.90 -1.90 -0.53
N PHE A 70 -7.68 -3.21 -0.64
CA PHE A 70 -7.53 -3.94 -1.90
C PHE A 70 -8.86 -4.25 -2.60
N SER A 71 -10.00 -3.86 -2.03
CA SER A 71 -11.31 -3.95 -2.69
C SER A 71 -11.51 -2.85 -3.72
N LYS A 72 -10.71 -1.79 -3.64
CA LYS A 72 -10.68 -0.66 -4.59
C LYS A 72 -9.78 -0.96 -5.78
N SER A 73 -9.95 -0.21 -6.86
CA SER A 73 -9.08 -0.25 -8.03
C SER A 73 -9.03 1.14 -8.64
N PRO A 74 -7.91 1.87 -8.52
CA PRO A 74 -6.67 1.55 -7.79
C PRO A 74 -6.83 1.29 -6.28
N PHE A 75 -5.87 0.58 -5.68
CA PHE A 75 -5.88 0.27 -4.25
C PHE A 75 -5.72 1.53 -3.43
N TRP A 76 -6.40 1.55 -2.29
CA TRP A 76 -6.25 2.63 -1.34
C TRP A 76 -5.19 2.25 -0.32
N PHE A 77 -4.22 3.14 -0.11
CA PHE A 77 -3.20 3.01 0.92
C PHE A 77 -3.18 4.29 1.76
N ASP A 78 -3.83 4.26 2.92
CA ASP A 78 -3.90 5.39 3.84
C ASP A 78 -2.91 5.16 4.96
N PHE A 79 -2.15 6.18 5.37
CA PHE A 79 -1.15 6.03 6.41
C PHE A 79 -0.90 7.31 7.19
N THR A 80 -0.31 7.13 8.37
CA THR A 80 0.10 8.22 9.26
C THR A 80 1.60 8.13 9.48
N ALA A 81 2.31 9.23 9.26
CA ALA A 81 3.73 9.34 9.54
C ALA A 81 3.98 10.51 10.49
N LYS A 82 4.99 10.35 11.35
CA LYS A 82 5.43 11.39 12.27
C LYS A 82 6.70 12.04 11.74
N ASP A 83 6.66 13.35 11.62
CA ASP A 83 7.81 14.22 11.48
C ASP A 83 8.27 14.74 12.87
N SER A 84 9.47 15.31 12.90
CA SER A 84 10.03 16.10 13.99
C SER A 84 9.04 17.12 14.57
N ALA A 85 8.23 17.76 13.73
CA ALA A 85 7.31 18.83 14.14
C ALA A 85 5.83 18.39 14.25
N SER A 86 5.39 17.40 13.49
CA SER A 86 3.95 17.08 13.39
C SER A 86 3.66 15.61 13.04
N VAL A 87 2.41 15.21 13.23
CA VAL A 87 1.88 13.94 12.73
C VAL A 87 0.96 14.27 11.55
N SER A 88 1.27 13.71 10.38
CA SER A 88 0.51 13.94 9.15
C SER A 88 -0.20 12.67 8.73
N ASN A 89 -1.44 12.83 8.25
CA ASN A 89 -2.23 11.77 7.66
C ASN A 89 -2.18 11.89 6.14
N PHE A 90 -1.89 10.79 5.49
CA PHE A 90 -1.72 10.69 4.05
C PHE A 90 -2.79 9.76 3.52
N LYS A 91 -3.47 10.20 2.46
CA LYS A 91 -4.26 9.31 1.62
C LYS A 91 -3.48 9.02 0.36
N SER A 92 -3.56 7.80 -0.16
CA SER A 92 -2.85 7.49 -1.40
C SER A 92 -3.51 6.42 -2.26
N LEU A 93 -3.23 6.45 -3.56
CA LEU A 93 -3.63 5.44 -4.54
C LEU A 93 -2.41 4.63 -4.95
N ILE A 94 -2.53 3.30 -4.98
CA ILE A 94 -1.50 2.37 -5.45
C ILE A 94 -2.08 1.44 -6.51
N GLU A 95 -1.33 1.19 -7.57
CA GLU A 95 -1.65 0.16 -8.55
C GLU A 95 -0.40 -0.47 -9.16
N PHE A 96 -0.40 -1.79 -9.26
CA PHE A 96 0.62 -2.51 -10.00
C PHE A 96 0.43 -2.26 -11.50
N VAL A 97 1.46 -1.71 -12.14
CA VAL A 97 1.53 -1.60 -13.61
C VAL A 97 1.94 -2.96 -14.19
N ASN A 98 2.81 -3.68 -13.48
CA ASN A 98 3.24 -5.05 -13.74
C ASN A 98 3.79 -5.67 -12.43
N ASP A 99 4.49 -6.81 -12.51
CA ASP A 99 5.02 -7.51 -11.32
C ASP A 99 6.15 -6.77 -10.57
N ASP A 100 6.88 -5.89 -11.25
CA ASP A 100 8.06 -5.19 -10.72
C ASP A 100 7.88 -3.68 -10.61
N THR A 101 6.75 -3.15 -11.07
CA THR A 101 6.50 -1.71 -11.15
C THR A 101 5.09 -1.39 -10.66
N MET A 102 4.99 -0.41 -9.78
CA MET A 102 3.72 0.15 -9.34
C MET A 102 3.73 1.66 -9.52
N ARG A 103 2.53 2.23 -9.70
CA ARG A 103 2.30 3.67 -9.60
C ARG A 103 1.70 4.01 -8.24
N TRP A 104 2.13 5.12 -7.68
CA TRP A 104 1.73 5.59 -6.36
C TRP A 104 1.49 7.09 -6.40
N GLN A 105 0.38 7.56 -5.86
CA GLN A 105 0.07 8.98 -5.76
C GLN A 105 -0.40 9.32 -4.36
N ILE A 106 0.23 10.32 -3.75
CA ILE A 106 0.01 10.73 -2.36
C ILE A 106 -0.74 12.05 -2.34
N PHE A 107 -1.75 12.13 -1.46
CA PHE A 107 -2.58 13.31 -1.22
C PHE A 107 -2.41 13.72 0.25
N ILE A 108 -1.97 14.96 0.47
CA ILE A 108 -1.66 15.51 1.79
C ILE A 108 -2.80 16.46 2.15
N ASP A 109 -3.51 16.18 3.26
CA ASP A 109 -4.62 17.00 3.76
C ASP A 109 -5.76 17.25 2.74
N GLU A 110 -5.85 16.41 1.71
CA GLU A 110 -6.84 16.47 0.64
C GLU A 110 -7.73 15.22 0.60
N GLU A 111 -8.87 15.32 -0.09
CA GLU A 111 -9.65 14.14 -0.43
C GLU A 111 -9.01 13.40 -1.60
N ARG A 112 -8.87 12.09 -1.43
CA ARG A 112 -8.30 11.24 -2.47
C ARG A 112 -9.37 10.95 -3.54
N PRO A 113 -9.09 11.20 -4.83
CA PRO A 113 -9.96 10.80 -5.93
C PRO A 113 -10.06 9.28 -6.06
N ASP A 114 -11.02 8.78 -6.84
CA ASP A 114 -11.16 7.35 -7.12
C ASP A 114 -10.21 6.84 -8.22
N HIS A 115 -9.49 7.73 -8.90
CA HIS A 115 -8.55 7.43 -9.96
C HIS A 115 -7.30 8.33 -9.88
N PHE A 116 -6.22 7.91 -10.53
CA PHE A 116 -5.03 8.75 -10.68
C PHE A 116 -5.33 9.97 -11.55
N SER A 117 -4.91 11.15 -11.11
CA SER A 117 -5.10 12.40 -11.86
C SER A 117 -3.85 13.27 -11.81
N SER A 118 -3.72 14.20 -12.74
CA SER A 118 -2.68 15.24 -12.72
C SER A 118 -3.09 16.49 -11.94
N GLU A 119 -4.33 16.53 -11.42
CA GLU A 119 -4.90 17.71 -10.74
C GLU A 119 -4.68 17.68 -9.22
N GLY A 120 -4.09 16.60 -8.69
CA GLY A 120 -3.67 16.46 -7.28
C GLY A 120 -2.18 16.17 -7.16
N GLY A 121 -1.76 15.56 -6.05
CA GLY A 121 -0.35 15.23 -5.77
C GLY A 121 0.37 14.47 -6.87
N GLU A 122 1.71 14.38 -6.82
CA GLU A 122 2.49 13.78 -7.90
C GLU A 122 2.27 12.27 -8.04
N VAL A 123 2.14 11.78 -9.28
CA VAL A 123 2.12 10.35 -9.59
C VAL A 123 3.57 9.85 -9.71
N LEU A 124 3.98 9.06 -8.75
CA LEU A 124 5.29 8.43 -8.66
C LEU A 124 5.24 7.02 -9.24
N TYR A 125 6.30 6.62 -9.94
CA TYR A 125 6.50 5.23 -10.36
C TYR A 125 7.56 4.61 -9.48
N LEU A 126 7.25 3.46 -8.88
CA LEU A 126 8.15 2.72 -8.03
C LEU A 126 8.46 1.39 -8.65
N LYS A 127 9.75 1.04 -8.68
CA LYS A 127 10.23 -0.25 -9.13
C LYS A 127 10.70 -1.06 -7.94
N ARG A 128 10.43 -2.36 -7.99
CA ARG A 128 10.86 -3.31 -6.98
C ARG A 128 12.39 -3.33 -6.96
N SER A 129 12.96 -3.02 -5.80
CA SER A 129 14.38 -3.14 -5.55
C SER A 129 14.76 -4.61 -5.40
N THR A 130 15.88 -5.00 -6.00
CA THR A 130 16.49 -6.32 -5.79
C THR A 130 17.38 -6.35 -4.54
N ALA A 131 17.57 -5.20 -3.88
CA ALA A 131 18.34 -5.12 -2.65
C ALA A 131 17.58 -5.77 -1.48
N LYS A 132 18.30 -6.45 -0.58
CA LYS A 132 17.70 -7.04 0.63
C LYS A 132 17.09 -5.95 1.51
N PRO A 133 15.94 -6.21 2.16
CA PRO A 133 15.35 -5.26 3.10
C PRO A 133 16.36 -4.84 4.17
N ALA A 134 16.40 -3.54 4.48
CA ALA A 134 17.27 -3.04 5.53
C ALA A 134 16.69 -3.47 6.89
N VAL A 135 17.44 -4.29 7.63
CA VAL A 135 17.05 -4.69 8.99
C VAL A 135 17.18 -3.45 9.87
N ILE A 136 16.06 -2.80 10.19
CA ILE A 136 16.05 -1.71 11.16
C ILE A 136 16.21 -2.33 12.55
N ALA A 137 17.40 -2.20 13.13
CA ALA A 137 17.62 -2.57 14.52
C ALA A 137 16.73 -1.69 15.42
N ALA A 138 15.89 -2.33 16.22
CA ALA A 138 15.14 -1.64 17.27
C ALA A 138 16.16 -1.15 18.32
N ASN A 139 16.28 0.17 18.49
CA ASN A 139 16.94 0.80 19.63
C ASN A 139 15.91 1.05 20.74
#